data_AF-S8DW68-F1
#
_entry.id   AF-S8DW68-F1
#
_cell.length_a   1.000
_cell.length_b   1.000
_cell.length_c   1.000
_cell.angle_alpha   90.00
_cell.angle_beta   90.00
_cell.angle_gamma   90.00
#
_symmetry.space_group_name_H-M   'P 1'
#
loop_
_entity.id
_entity.type
_entity.pdbx_description
1 polymer ?
#
loop_
_entity_poly.entity_id
_entity_poly.type
_entity_poly.pdbx_seq_one_letter_code
_entity_poly.pdbx_strand_id
1 'polypeptide(L)'
;MYHNPSLYPGLFPWLFPYGLGGFENEHIRSQLSRVDHIRHLLLYADRRFQTDEYFPFIVFNQEQIRGSTRGGYLLTERQNFDRVADTILTVDKDILQTLIDHGRNGTYIRPESDAEKKCFELLSLVDHVAAHVPGSPTQRKYQRNQLKSLIMTIGVPVFFITFAPVDFKNPLCMYYCGEKITLLSGESVMPAHLDRMRAVASNPVACARFFHLLVTLFVRIILRSGTDISGLFGRIRAYYGTVE
;
A
#
# COMPACT_ATOMS: atom_id res chain seq x y z
N MET A 1 -16.23 8.82 -10.48
CA MET A 1 -15.44 8.31 -9.33
C MET A 1 -15.04 9.44 -8.38
N TYR A 2 -14.56 10.57 -8.91
CA TYR A 2 -14.25 11.77 -8.13
C TYR A 2 -15.52 12.60 -7.85
N HIS A 3 -15.57 13.27 -6.71
CA HIS A 3 -16.64 14.23 -6.35
C HIS A 3 -18.07 13.71 -6.54
N ASN A 4 -18.30 12.45 -6.19
CA ASN A 4 -19.64 11.87 -6.14
C ASN A 4 -19.95 11.36 -4.72
N PRO A 5 -20.51 12.20 -3.85
CA PRO A 5 -20.85 11.83 -2.46
C PRO A 5 -21.86 10.69 -2.35
N SER A 6 -22.71 10.54 -3.37
CA SER A 6 -23.78 9.52 -3.41
C SER A 6 -23.29 8.12 -3.81
N LEU A 7 -22.06 8.00 -4.33
CA LEU A 7 -21.54 6.75 -4.89
C LEU A 7 -21.51 5.61 -3.87
N TYR A 8 -20.87 5.82 -2.72
CA TYR A 8 -20.73 4.77 -1.69
C TYR A 8 -22.04 4.46 -0.97
N PRO A 9 -22.85 5.47 -0.59
CA PRO A 9 -24.17 5.18 -0.06
C PRO A 9 -25.07 4.43 -1.05
N GLY A 10 -24.96 4.70 -2.35
CA GLY A 10 -25.70 3.98 -3.39
C GLY A 10 -25.18 2.55 -3.64
N LEU A 11 -23.86 2.33 -3.54
CA LEU A 11 -23.25 1.00 -3.71
C LEU A 11 -23.48 0.09 -2.50
N PHE A 12 -23.52 0.66 -1.30
CA PHE A 12 -23.62 -0.07 -0.04
C PHE A 12 -24.78 0.44 0.83
N PRO A 13 -26.03 0.34 0.37
CA PRO A 13 -27.19 0.85 1.12
C PRO A 13 -27.33 0.20 2.51
N TRP A 14 -26.83 -1.03 2.70
CA TRP A 14 -26.81 -1.69 4.02
C TRP A 14 -25.74 -1.12 4.97
N LEU A 15 -24.64 -0.58 4.46
CA LEU A 15 -23.63 0.12 5.27
C LEU A 15 -24.03 1.59 5.51
N PHE A 16 -24.80 2.17 4.60
CA PHE A 16 -25.29 3.55 4.65
C PHE A 16 -26.82 3.59 4.58
N PRO A 17 -27.55 3.17 5.64
CA PRO A 17 -29.00 2.94 5.61
C PRO A 17 -29.85 4.17 5.29
N TYR A 18 -29.30 5.38 5.37
CA TYR A 18 -29.98 6.64 5.01
C TYR A 18 -29.51 7.24 3.69
N GLY A 19 -28.61 6.57 2.95
CA GLY A 19 -27.99 7.17 1.76
C GLY A 19 -27.01 8.32 2.08
N LEU A 20 -26.63 8.48 3.35
CA LEU A 20 -25.79 9.57 3.85
C LEU A 20 -24.44 9.06 4.36
N GLY A 21 -23.46 9.96 4.50
CA GLY A 21 -22.15 9.64 5.08
C GLY A 21 -21.11 9.12 4.07
N GLY A 22 -21.37 9.28 2.77
CA GLY A 22 -20.37 8.99 1.73
C GLY A 22 -19.14 9.91 1.80
N PHE A 23 -18.08 9.55 1.08
CA PHE A 23 -16.86 10.37 1.02
C PHE A 23 -17.12 11.73 0.36
N GLU A 24 -16.30 12.72 0.72
CA GLU A 24 -16.33 14.06 0.10
C GLU A 24 -17.74 14.71 0.14
N ASN A 25 -18.58 14.38 1.14
CA ASN A 25 -19.93 14.93 1.26
C ASN A 25 -19.94 16.36 1.82
N GLU A 26 -20.92 17.15 1.38
CA GLU A 26 -21.05 18.58 1.69
C GLU A 26 -21.33 18.87 3.18
N HIS A 27 -21.79 17.87 3.94
CA HIS A 27 -22.06 18.02 5.37
C HIS A 27 -20.81 17.86 6.24
N ILE A 28 -19.67 17.44 5.68
CA ILE A 28 -18.40 17.38 6.40
C ILE A 28 -17.89 18.82 6.63
N ARG A 29 -17.95 19.28 7.88
CA ARG A 29 -17.58 20.66 8.26
C ARG A 29 -16.08 20.87 8.52
N SER A 30 -15.32 19.80 8.69
CA SER A 30 -13.88 19.83 8.96
C SER A 30 -13.09 19.37 7.73
N GLN A 31 -11.84 19.82 7.57
CA GLN A 31 -10.95 19.23 6.58
C GLN A 31 -10.65 17.78 6.96
N LEU A 32 -11.38 16.84 6.37
CA LEU A 32 -11.19 15.41 6.55
C LEU A 32 -10.60 14.84 5.27
N SER A 33 -9.38 14.31 5.35
CA SER A 33 -8.79 13.62 4.21
C SER A 33 -9.60 12.36 3.89
N ARG A 34 -9.61 11.96 2.62
CA ARG A 34 -10.30 10.73 2.20
C ARG A 34 -9.75 9.49 2.92
N VAL A 35 -8.43 9.43 3.12
CA VAL A 35 -7.76 8.34 3.84
C VAL A 35 -8.21 8.28 5.30
N ASP A 36 -8.33 9.42 5.96
CA ASP A 36 -8.82 9.48 7.35
C ASP A 36 -10.29 9.08 7.45
N HIS A 37 -11.11 9.48 6.47
CA HIS A 37 -12.51 9.05 6.40
C HIS A 37 -12.62 7.53 6.18
N ILE A 38 -11.85 6.95 5.27
CA ILE A 38 -11.80 5.50 5.08
C ILE A 38 -11.39 4.81 6.38
N ARG A 39 -10.35 5.30 7.04
CA ARG A 39 -9.88 4.77 8.33
C ARG A 39 -10.98 4.84 9.38
N HIS A 40 -11.72 5.93 9.45
CA HIS A 40 -12.85 6.09 10.36
C HIS A 40 -13.94 5.05 10.11
N LEU A 41 -14.33 4.83 8.84
CA LEU A 41 -15.33 3.82 8.48
C LEU A 41 -14.85 2.40 8.79
N LEU A 42 -13.60 2.06 8.46
CA LEU A 42 -13.04 0.74 8.77
C LEU A 42 -12.91 0.50 10.29
N LEU A 43 -12.80 1.56 11.10
CA LEU A 43 -12.75 1.52 12.56
C LEU A 43 -14.10 1.81 13.23
N TYR A 44 -15.19 1.77 12.47
CA TYR A 44 -16.52 2.01 13.00
C TYR A 44 -16.88 1.00 14.10
N ALA A 45 -17.63 1.44 15.11
CA ALA A 45 -17.78 0.73 16.38
C ALA A 45 -18.34 -0.71 16.24
N ASP A 46 -19.27 -0.92 15.30
CA ASP A 46 -19.92 -2.21 15.05
C ASP A 46 -19.18 -3.10 14.06
N ARG A 47 -18.06 -2.63 13.49
CA ARG A 47 -17.20 -3.35 12.53
C ARG A 47 -17.82 -3.65 11.18
N ARG A 48 -19.03 -3.18 10.88
CA ARG A 48 -19.77 -3.55 9.66
C ARG A 48 -18.98 -3.30 8.37
N PHE A 49 -18.22 -2.20 8.32
CA PHE A 49 -17.42 -1.84 7.15
C PHE A 49 -16.18 -2.72 6.97
N GLN A 50 -15.57 -3.19 8.07
CA GLN A 50 -14.40 -4.05 7.99
C GLN A 50 -14.73 -5.51 7.71
N THR A 51 -15.94 -5.95 8.06
CA THR A 51 -16.42 -7.33 7.82
C THR A 51 -17.26 -7.48 6.56
N ASP A 52 -17.57 -6.36 5.88
CA ASP A 52 -18.23 -6.41 4.58
C ASP A 52 -17.30 -7.04 3.53
N GLU A 53 -17.86 -7.92 2.71
CA GLU A 53 -17.11 -8.72 1.73
C GLU A 53 -16.43 -7.85 0.67
N TYR A 54 -17.06 -6.74 0.26
CA TYR A 54 -16.63 -5.96 -0.89
C TYR A 54 -16.07 -4.59 -0.50
N PHE A 55 -16.54 -3.99 0.59
CA PHE A 55 -16.22 -2.61 0.95
C PHE A 55 -14.71 -2.37 1.08
N PRO A 56 -13.93 -3.14 1.88
CA PRO A 56 -12.49 -2.93 1.97
C PRO A 56 -11.78 -3.07 0.61
N PHE A 57 -12.22 -4.03 -0.21
CA PHE A 57 -11.61 -4.31 -1.51
C PHE A 57 -11.90 -3.19 -2.53
N ILE A 58 -13.15 -2.73 -2.63
CA ILE A 58 -13.57 -1.65 -3.53
C ILE A 58 -12.92 -0.33 -3.13
N VAL A 59 -12.88 -0.04 -1.83
CA VAL A 59 -12.19 1.16 -1.32
C VAL A 59 -10.70 1.11 -1.65
N PHE A 60 -10.02 -0.01 -1.40
CA PHE A 60 -8.61 -0.18 -1.71
C PHE A 60 -8.31 -0.01 -3.20
N ASN A 61 -9.09 -0.68 -4.07
CA ASN A 61 -8.93 -0.56 -5.52
C ASN A 61 -9.16 0.90 -5.98
N GLN A 62 -10.17 1.57 -5.44
CA GLN A 62 -10.40 2.99 -5.72
C GLN A 62 -9.23 3.88 -5.29
N GLU A 63 -8.61 3.61 -4.14
CA GLU A 63 -7.40 4.34 -3.73
C GLU A 63 -6.22 4.07 -4.67
N GLN A 64 -6.03 2.85 -5.16
CA GLN A 64 -5.00 2.53 -6.15
C GLN A 64 -5.23 3.26 -7.48
N ILE A 65 -6.47 3.26 -8.00
CA ILE A 65 -6.83 3.99 -9.22
C ILE A 65 -6.55 5.48 -9.03
N ARG A 66 -6.98 6.07 -7.91
CA ARG A 66 -6.73 7.48 -7.61
C ARG A 66 -5.25 7.80 -7.49
N GLY A 67 -4.46 6.93 -6.87
CA GLY A 67 -3.00 7.06 -6.80
C GLY A 67 -2.35 7.06 -8.18
N SER A 68 -2.79 6.16 -9.07
CA SER A 68 -2.33 6.10 -10.46
C SER A 68 -2.70 7.36 -11.25
N THR A 69 -3.95 7.80 -11.17
CA THR A 69 -4.40 9.02 -11.86
C THR A 69 -3.69 10.28 -11.34
N ARG A 70 -3.39 10.36 -10.03
CA ARG A 70 -2.63 11.49 -9.47
C ARG A 70 -1.17 11.49 -9.96
N GLY A 71 -0.53 10.33 -10.05
CA GLY A 71 0.80 10.21 -10.66
C GLY A 71 0.79 10.64 -12.13
N GLY A 72 -0.25 10.27 -12.88
CA GLY A 72 -0.46 10.73 -14.26
C GLY A 72 -0.66 12.24 -14.34
N TYR A 73 -1.51 12.80 -13.47
CA TYR A 73 -1.79 14.24 -13.44
C TYR A 73 -0.53 15.08 -13.15
N LEU A 74 0.34 14.62 -12.24
CA LEU A 74 1.61 15.27 -11.92
C LEU A 74 2.58 15.28 -13.12
N LEU A 75 2.57 14.26 -13.98
CA LEU A 75 3.33 14.27 -15.23
C LEU A 75 2.78 15.27 -16.25
N THR A 76 1.47 15.50 -16.22
CA THR A 76 0.75 16.42 -17.11
C THR A 76 0.68 17.85 -16.59
N GLU A 77 1.34 18.19 -15.48
CA GLU A 77 1.42 19.59 -15.06
C GLU A 77 2.05 20.44 -16.18
N ARG A 78 1.46 21.62 -16.38
CA ARG A 78 1.34 22.36 -17.66
C ARG A 78 2.61 22.57 -18.49
N GLN A 79 3.81 22.39 -17.94
CA GLN A 79 5.06 22.71 -18.63
C GLN A 79 5.57 21.60 -19.55
N ASN A 80 5.25 20.33 -19.27
CA ASN A 80 5.77 19.19 -20.04
C ASN A 80 4.68 18.42 -20.80
N PHE A 81 3.40 18.78 -20.66
CA PHE A 81 2.30 18.03 -21.24
C PHE A 81 2.39 17.89 -22.76
N ASP A 82 2.60 18.99 -23.48
CA ASP A 82 2.68 18.98 -24.95
C ASP A 82 3.81 18.09 -25.43
N ARG A 83 4.96 18.13 -24.73
CA ARG A 83 6.12 17.29 -25.02
C ARG A 83 5.83 15.81 -24.79
N VAL A 84 5.16 15.47 -23.68
CA VAL A 84 4.80 14.08 -23.36
C VAL A 84 3.76 13.54 -24.35
N ALA A 85 2.75 14.35 -24.69
CA ALA A 85 1.74 13.99 -25.67
C ALA A 85 2.35 13.78 -27.07
N ASP A 86 3.25 14.67 -27.50
CA ASP A 86 3.97 14.52 -28.77
C ASP A 86 4.84 13.27 -28.78
N THR A 87 5.60 12.99 -27.71
CA THR A 87 6.36 11.74 -27.59
C THR A 87 5.47 10.49 -27.68
N ILE A 88 4.29 10.49 -27.02
CA ILE A 88 3.35 9.36 -27.10
C ILE A 88 2.82 9.17 -28.53
N LEU A 89 2.49 10.26 -29.22
CA LEU A 89 1.90 10.21 -30.56
C LEU A 89 2.94 9.91 -31.65
N THR A 90 4.20 10.28 -31.44
CA THR A 90 5.29 10.14 -32.42
C THR A 90 6.14 8.89 -32.23
N VAL A 91 5.92 8.12 -31.15
CA VAL A 91 6.65 6.87 -30.92
C VAL A 91 6.32 5.84 -32.00
N ASP A 92 7.37 5.29 -32.58
CA ASP A 92 7.31 4.22 -33.57
C ASP A 92 6.96 2.89 -32.88
N LYS A 93 5.81 2.32 -33.28
CA LYS A 93 5.28 1.09 -32.69
C LYS A 93 6.12 -0.13 -33.04
N ASP A 94 6.73 -0.17 -34.23
CA ASP A 94 7.52 -1.30 -34.70
C ASP A 94 8.84 -1.37 -33.94
N ILE A 95 9.46 -0.21 -33.69
CA ILE A 95 10.66 -0.10 -32.85
C ILE A 95 10.33 -0.47 -31.40
N LEU A 96 9.19 0.00 -30.86
CA LEU A 96 8.75 -0.37 -29.52
C LEU A 96 8.54 -1.89 -29.40
N GLN A 97 7.94 -2.54 -30.40
CA GLN A 97 7.73 -3.98 -30.43
C GLN A 97 9.08 -4.73 -30.48
N THR A 98 10.02 -4.26 -31.29
CA THR A 98 11.38 -4.81 -31.36
C THR A 98 12.10 -4.74 -30.01
N LEU A 99 11.98 -3.60 -29.31
CA LEU A 99 12.53 -3.43 -27.95
C LEU A 99 11.89 -4.38 -26.93
N ILE A 100 10.58 -4.63 -27.02
CA ILE A 100 9.87 -5.59 -26.17
C ILE A 100 10.41 -7.01 -26.42
N ASP A 101 10.57 -7.40 -27.69
CA ASP A 101 11.02 -8.73 -28.06
C ASP A 101 12.50 -8.96 -27.68
N HIS A 102 13.35 -7.95 -27.84
CA HIS A 102 14.74 -7.98 -27.34
C HIS A 102 14.79 -8.10 -25.81
N GLY A 103 13.88 -7.41 -25.11
CA GLY A 103 13.82 -7.42 -23.65
C GLY A 103 13.36 -8.77 -23.09
N ARG A 104 12.42 -9.45 -23.77
CA ARG A 104 11.99 -10.81 -23.43
C ARG A 104 13.12 -11.84 -23.55
N ASN A 105 14.03 -11.63 -24.49
CA ASN A 105 15.19 -12.50 -24.69
C ASN A 105 16.32 -12.25 -23.67
N GLY A 106 16.14 -11.34 -22.70
CA GLY A 106 17.08 -11.10 -21.61
C GLY A 106 18.33 -10.32 -22.01
N THR A 107 18.35 -9.73 -23.21
CA THR A 107 19.49 -8.92 -23.67
C THR A 107 19.47 -7.54 -23.02
N TYR A 108 20.64 -7.04 -22.62
CA TYR A 108 20.75 -5.67 -22.11
C TYR A 108 20.60 -4.70 -23.27
N ILE A 109 19.50 -3.94 -23.27
CA ILE A 109 19.20 -3.00 -24.35
C ILE A 109 19.79 -1.64 -23.98
N ARG A 110 20.71 -1.14 -24.80
CA ARG A 110 21.15 0.25 -24.79
C ARG A 110 20.59 0.92 -26.04
N PRO A 111 19.83 2.02 -25.92
CA PRO A 111 19.31 2.71 -27.11
C PRO A 111 20.47 3.31 -27.90
N GLU A 112 20.54 2.98 -29.18
CA GLU A 112 21.55 3.49 -30.12
C GLU A 112 20.93 4.52 -31.05
N SER A 113 19.70 4.25 -31.54
CA SER A 113 18.99 5.18 -32.42
C SER A 113 18.19 6.24 -31.66
N ASP A 114 17.93 7.37 -32.31
CA ASP A 114 17.11 8.43 -31.71
C ASP A 114 15.65 8.01 -31.51
N ALA A 115 15.15 7.10 -32.34
CA ALA A 115 13.82 6.52 -32.16
C ALA A 115 13.76 5.58 -30.95
N GLU A 116 14.78 4.76 -30.72
CA GLU A 116 14.90 3.96 -29.49
C GLU A 116 15.02 4.85 -28.25
N LYS A 117 15.81 5.93 -28.31
CA LYS A 117 15.91 6.90 -27.19
C LYS A 117 14.54 7.48 -26.83
N LYS A 118 13.71 7.82 -27.83
CA LYS A 118 12.32 8.28 -27.60
C LYS A 118 11.46 7.20 -26.94
N CYS A 119 11.58 5.94 -27.33
CA CYS A 119 10.89 4.82 -26.67
C CYS A 119 11.35 4.66 -25.21
N PHE A 120 12.65 4.78 -24.93
CA PHE A 120 13.18 4.76 -23.55
C PHE A 120 12.74 5.97 -22.73
N GLU A 121 12.64 7.13 -23.34
CA GLU A 121 12.07 8.32 -22.70
C GLU A 121 10.60 8.09 -22.33
N LEU A 122 9.80 7.54 -23.25
CA LEU A 122 8.42 7.15 -22.96
C LEU A 122 8.34 6.16 -21.80
N LEU A 123 9.18 5.13 -21.78
CA LEU A 123 9.24 4.17 -20.66
C LEU A 123 9.58 4.87 -19.33
N SER A 124 10.51 5.83 -19.35
CA SER A 124 10.88 6.58 -18.14
C SER A 124 9.72 7.43 -17.60
N LEU A 125 8.90 8.00 -18.50
CA LEU A 125 7.70 8.74 -18.14
C LEU A 125 6.66 7.81 -17.51
N VAL A 126 6.41 6.65 -18.13
CA VAL A 126 5.48 5.63 -17.59
C VAL A 126 5.94 5.12 -16.22
N ASP A 127 7.24 4.82 -16.07
CA ASP A 127 7.84 4.44 -14.79
C ASP A 127 7.59 5.51 -13.72
N HIS A 128 7.74 6.79 -14.06
CA HIS A 128 7.52 7.89 -13.13
C HIS A 128 6.07 7.97 -12.62
N VAL A 129 5.06 7.69 -13.47
CA VAL A 129 3.67 7.54 -13.01
C VAL A 129 3.56 6.36 -12.05
N ALA A 130 4.06 5.21 -12.48
CA ALA A 130 3.93 3.96 -11.75
C ALA A 130 4.57 4.02 -10.36
N ALA A 131 5.64 4.81 -10.19
CA ALA A 131 6.29 5.02 -8.89
C ALA A 131 5.36 5.57 -7.80
N HIS A 132 4.28 6.26 -8.18
CA HIS A 132 3.28 6.81 -7.25
C HIS A 132 2.19 5.82 -6.86
N VAL A 133 2.16 4.64 -7.47
CA VAL A 133 1.20 3.57 -7.17
C VAL A 133 1.82 2.60 -6.15
N PRO A 134 1.23 2.46 -4.94
CA PRO A 134 1.71 1.49 -3.96
C PRO A 134 1.75 0.06 -4.51
N GLY A 135 2.87 -0.64 -4.30
CA GLY A 135 3.10 -2.01 -4.73
C GLY A 135 3.59 -2.16 -6.18
N SER A 136 3.74 -1.06 -6.93
CA SER A 136 4.18 -1.13 -8.32
C SER A 136 5.63 -1.64 -8.49
N PRO A 137 5.98 -2.22 -9.65
CA PRO A 137 7.37 -2.60 -9.94
C PRO A 137 8.35 -1.43 -9.77
N THR A 138 7.93 -0.22 -10.15
CA THR A 138 8.77 0.98 -10.03
C THR A 138 8.98 1.41 -8.59
N GLN A 139 7.96 1.30 -7.72
CA GLN A 139 8.14 1.54 -6.29
C GLN A 139 9.12 0.53 -5.67
N ARG A 140 9.03 -0.76 -6.04
CA ARG A 140 10.00 -1.79 -5.61
C ARG A 140 11.42 -1.49 -6.08
N LYS A 141 11.58 -0.98 -7.32
CA LYS A 141 12.87 -0.50 -7.85
C LYS A 141 13.41 0.67 -7.03
N TYR A 142 12.55 1.62 -6.65
CA TYR A 142 12.94 2.75 -5.80
C TYR A 142 13.37 2.31 -4.40
N GLN A 143 12.61 1.42 -3.76
CA GLN A 143 12.95 0.84 -2.46
C GLN A 143 14.32 0.13 -2.49
N ARG A 144 14.61 -0.61 -3.57
CA ARG A 144 15.92 -1.24 -3.77
C ARG A 144 17.05 -0.20 -3.88
N ASN A 145 16.80 0.91 -4.56
CA ASN A 145 17.79 2.00 -4.66
C ASN A 145 18.02 2.69 -3.31
N GLN A 146 16.99 2.89 -2.50
CA GLN A 146 17.12 3.40 -1.13
C GLN A 146 17.97 2.46 -0.27
N LEU A 147 17.72 1.15 -0.34
CA LEU A 147 18.53 0.16 0.36
C LEU A 147 20.00 0.20 -0.08
N LYS A 148 20.27 0.28 -1.39
CA LYS A 148 21.64 0.43 -1.93
C LYS A 148 22.32 1.69 -1.40
N SER A 149 21.62 2.83 -1.39
CA SER A 149 22.14 4.09 -0.85
C SER A 149 22.48 3.98 0.63
N LEU A 150 21.64 3.29 1.41
CA LEU A 150 21.90 3.02 2.82
C LEU A 150 23.18 2.18 3.00
N ILE A 151 23.35 1.14 2.18
CA ILE A 151 24.55 0.29 2.21
C ILE A 151 25.82 1.07 1.90
N MET A 152 25.78 1.94 0.88
CA MET A 152 26.92 2.78 0.52
C MET A 152 27.28 3.80 1.62
N THR A 153 26.29 4.32 2.35
CA THR A 153 26.50 5.40 3.34
C THR A 153 26.85 4.85 4.73
N ILE A 154 26.23 3.74 5.14
CA ILE A 154 26.29 3.22 6.51
C ILE A 154 27.10 1.92 6.58
N GLY A 155 27.16 1.18 5.48
CA GLY A 155 27.75 -0.15 5.40
C GLY A 155 26.71 -1.25 5.22
N VAL A 156 27.19 -2.48 5.08
CA VAL A 156 26.35 -3.67 4.86
C VAL A 156 25.51 -3.98 6.12
N PRO A 157 24.22 -4.35 5.97
CA PRO A 157 23.41 -4.76 7.11
C PRO A 157 23.98 -6.01 7.77
N VAL A 158 24.09 -5.97 9.10
CA VAL A 158 24.50 -7.14 9.91
C VAL A 158 23.35 -8.14 10.04
N PHE A 159 22.11 -7.64 10.08
CA PHE A 159 20.91 -8.45 10.23
C PHE A 159 19.96 -8.26 9.05
N PHE A 160 19.41 -9.37 8.57
CA PHE A 160 18.28 -9.43 7.67
C PHE A 160 17.18 -10.22 8.37
N ILE A 161 16.07 -9.55 8.73
CA ILE A 161 15.01 -10.12 9.56
C ILE A 161 13.71 -10.13 8.78
N THR A 162 13.17 -11.32 8.58
CA THR A 162 11.81 -11.53 8.07
C THR A 162 11.00 -12.17 9.18
N PHE A 163 9.87 -11.58 9.53
CA PHE A 163 8.92 -12.21 10.45
C PHE A 163 7.49 -11.97 9.96
N ALA A 164 6.70 -13.05 9.96
CA ALA A 164 5.29 -13.04 9.60
C ALA A 164 4.50 -13.49 10.83
N PRO A 165 3.91 -12.55 11.58
CA PRO A 165 3.09 -12.90 12.72
C PRO A 165 1.92 -13.79 12.34
N VAL A 166 1.74 -14.90 13.07
CA VAL A 166 0.61 -15.81 12.84
C VAL A 166 -0.64 -15.23 13.50
N ASP A 167 -1.58 -14.77 12.67
CA ASP A 167 -2.83 -14.13 13.05
C ASP A 167 -3.80 -15.06 13.80
N PHE A 168 -4.19 -16.19 13.21
CA PHE A 168 -5.20 -17.09 13.78
C PHE A 168 -4.76 -17.79 15.08
N LYS A 169 -3.45 -17.80 15.36
CA LYS A 169 -2.89 -18.34 16.61
C LYS A 169 -2.72 -17.28 17.70
N ASN A 170 -2.93 -15.99 17.38
CA ASN A 170 -2.68 -14.91 18.31
C ASN A 170 -3.98 -14.35 18.92
N PRO A 171 -4.11 -14.31 20.26
CA PRO A 171 -5.31 -13.80 20.93
C PRO A 171 -5.60 -12.32 20.60
N LEU A 172 -4.56 -11.53 20.34
CA LEU A 172 -4.71 -10.11 19.97
C LEU A 172 -5.39 -9.93 18.61
N CYS A 173 -5.09 -10.81 17.65
CA CYS A 173 -5.75 -10.77 16.36
C CYS A 173 -7.23 -11.16 16.50
N MET A 174 -7.52 -12.21 17.27
CA MET A 174 -8.90 -12.63 17.56
C MET A 174 -9.71 -11.51 18.24
N TYR A 175 -9.11 -10.80 19.20
CA TYR A 175 -9.71 -9.63 19.81
C TYR A 175 -10.05 -8.53 18.79
N TYR A 176 -9.17 -8.27 17.81
CA TYR A 176 -9.47 -7.33 16.73
C TYR A 176 -10.58 -7.81 15.79
N CYS A 177 -10.64 -9.11 15.51
CA CYS A 177 -11.75 -9.73 14.76
C CYS A 177 -13.10 -9.55 15.49
N GLY A 178 -13.10 -9.30 16.80
CA GLY A 178 -14.30 -9.12 17.61
C GLY A 178 -14.66 -10.34 18.47
N GLU A 179 -13.78 -11.34 18.51
CA GLU A 179 -13.93 -12.48 19.39
C GLU A 179 -13.82 -12.06 20.86
N LYS A 180 -14.57 -12.76 21.73
CA LYS A 180 -14.58 -12.50 23.18
C LYS A 180 -13.32 -13.08 23.83
N ILE A 181 -12.19 -12.38 23.66
CA ILE A 181 -10.89 -12.77 24.19
C ILE A 181 -10.48 -11.87 25.36
N THR A 182 -10.09 -12.48 26.47
CA THR A 182 -9.57 -11.77 27.65
C THR A 182 -8.05 -11.62 27.59
N LEU A 183 -7.55 -10.64 26.82
CA LEU A 183 -6.14 -10.49 26.45
C LEU A 183 -5.11 -10.54 27.60
N LEU A 184 -5.48 -10.09 28.81
CA LEU A 184 -4.57 -9.97 29.95
C LEU A 184 -4.68 -11.12 30.95
N SER A 185 -5.58 -12.08 30.71
CA SER A 185 -5.64 -13.29 31.53
C SER A 185 -4.72 -14.37 30.97
N GLY A 186 -3.98 -15.05 31.85
CA GLY A 186 -3.08 -16.16 31.48
C GLY A 186 -3.80 -17.37 30.85
N GLU A 187 -5.13 -17.43 30.98
CA GLU A 187 -6.00 -18.52 30.50
C GLU A 187 -7.00 -18.01 29.44
N SER A 188 -6.53 -17.23 28.46
CA SER A 188 -7.40 -16.80 27.36
C SER A 188 -7.92 -18.01 26.58
N VAL A 189 -9.20 -18.35 26.77
CA VAL A 189 -9.86 -19.39 25.98
C VAL A 189 -9.99 -18.90 24.54
N MET A 190 -9.28 -19.56 23.64
CA MET A 190 -9.33 -19.27 22.21
C MET A 190 -10.49 -20.06 21.56
N PRO A 191 -11.17 -19.48 20.55
CA PRO A 191 -12.15 -20.21 19.75
C PRO A 191 -11.53 -21.44 19.07
N ALA A 192 -12.40 -22.35 18.62
CA ALA A 192 -11.97 -23.53 17.87
C ALA A 192 -11.18 -23.14 16.61
N HIS A 193 -10.30 -24.02 16.15
CA HIS A 193 -9.39 -23.73 15.03
C HIS A 193 -10.10 -23.22 13.78
N LEU A 194 -11.21 -23.86 13.38
CA LEU A 194 -11.98 -23.45 12.20
C LEU A 194 -12.60 -22.07 12.35
N ASP A 195 -13.11 -21.73 13.53
CA ASP A 195 -13.75 -20.43 13.78
C ASP A 195 -12.72 -19.30 13.75
N ARG A 196 -11.51 -19.54 14.27
CA ARG A 196 -10.40 -18.59 14.17
C ARG A 196 -9.99 -18.31 12.73
N MET A 197 -9.92 -19.36 11.89
CA MET A 197 -9.62 -19.18 10.46
C MET A 197 -10.73 -18.38 9.76
N ARG A 198 -12.01 -18.66 10.07
CA ARG A 198 -13.14 -17.89 9.54
C ARG A 198 -13.09 -16.43 9.98
N ALA A 199 -12.79 -16.15 11.24
CA ALA A 199 -12.71 -14.80 11.78
C ALA A 199 -11.60 -13.95 11.14
N VAL A 200 -10.47 -14.57 10.80
CA VAL A 200 -9.38 -13.93 10.04
C VAL A 200 -9.81 -13.66 8.61
N ALA A 201 -10.39 -14.68 7.94
CA ALA A 201 -10.81 -14.57 6.55
C ALA A 201 -11.93 -13.53 6.34
N SER A 202 -12.86 -13.42 7.29
CA SER A 202 -13.98 -12.48 7.22
C SER A 202 -13.62 -11.05 7.65
N ASN A 203 -12.41 -10.81 8.16
CA ASN A 203 -12.00 -9.51 8.67
C ASN A 203 -10.51 -9.21 8.36
N PRO A 204 -10.17 -8.95 7.08
CA PRO A 204 -8.80 -8.66 6.68
C PRO A 204 -8.26 -7.37 7.33
N VAL A 205 -9.13 -6.42 7.70
CA VAL A 205 -8.75 -5.18 8.38
C VAL A 205 -8.23 -5.46 9.78
N ALA A 206 -8.89 -6.35 10.54
CA ALA A 206 -8.40 -6.77 11.86
C ALA A 206 -6.99 -7.38 11.77
N CYS A 207 -6.75 -8.19 10.74
CA CYS A 207 -5.45 -8.82 10.48
C CYS A 207 -4.38 -7.77 10.12
N ALA A 208 -4.72 -6.80 9.27
CA ALA A 208 -3.83 -5.69 8.93
C ALA A 208 -3.48 -4.83 10.17
N ARG A 209 -4.46 -4.57 11.06
CA ARG A 209 -4.23 -3.85 12.33
C ARG A 209 -3.32 -4.62 13.26
N PHE A 210 -3.54 -5.92 13.40
CA PHE A 210 -2.70 -6.81 14.19
C PHE A 210 -1.25 -6.81 13.69
N PHE A 211 -1.08 -7.01 12.39
CA PHE A 211 0.23 -6.98 11.74
C PHE A 211 0.94 -5.64 11.96
N HIS A 212 0.24 -4.53 11.70
CA HIS A 212 0.80 -3.18 11.88
C HIS A 212 1.24 -2.93 13.32
N LEU A 213 0.44 -3.36 14.31
CA LEU A 213 0.80 -3.24 15.72
C LEU A 213 2.06 -4.04 16.03
N LEU A 214 2.15 -5.30 15.60
CA LEU A 214 3.32 -6.13 15.88
C LEU A 214 4.59 -5.62 15.22
N VAL A 215 4.52 -5.14 13.97
CA VAL A 215 5.66 -4.51 13.32
C VAL A 215 6.10 -3.25 14.07
N THR A 216 5.14 -2.42 14.50
CA THR A 216 5.43 -1.21 15.27
C THR A 216 6.06 -1.54 16.62
N LEU A 217 5.56 -2.55 17.33
CA LEU A 217 6.13 -3.01 18.60
C LEU A 217 7.51 -3.62 18.40
N PHE A 218 7.74 -4.36 17.31
CA PHE A 218 9.07 -4.87 16.99
C PHE A 218 10.08 -3.74 16.80
N VAL A 219 9.76 -2.73 15.99
CA VAL A 219 10.65 -1.57 15.77
C VAL A 219 10.87 -0.79 17.07
N ARG A 220 9.81 -0.58 17.86
CA ARG A 220 9.88 0.25 19.08
C ARG A 220 10.54 -0.45 20.27
N ILE A 221 10.24 -1.73 20.49
CA ILE A 221 10.63 -2.45 21.72
C ILE A 221 11.85 -3.35 21.47
N ILE A 222 11.87 -4.08 20.36
CA ILE A 222 12.94 -5.03 20.04
C ILE A 222 14.13 -4.31 19.42
N LEU A 223 13.90 -3.50 18.36
CA LEU A 223 14.97 -2.73 17.74
C LEU A 223 15.32 -1.48 18.55
N ARG A 224 14.32 -0.84 19.18
CA ARG A 224 14.45 0.46 19.85
C ARG A 224 15.07 1.54 18.95
N SER A 225 14.71 1.50 17.67
CA SER A 225 15.26 2.44 16.69
C SER A 225 14.90 3.88 17.03
N GLY A 226 15.86 4.80 16.87
CA GLY A 226 15.69 6.22 17.20
C GLY A 226 15.81 6.55 18.69
N THR A 227 16.24 5.60 19.52
CA THR A 227 16.53 5.84 20.94
C THR A 227 18.01 5.64 21.25
N ASP A 228 18.50 6.24 22.33
CA ASP A 228 19.88 6.05 22.80
C ASP A 228 20.09 4.72 23.53
N ILE A 229 19.02 3.96 23.77
CA ILE A 229 19.07 2.69 24.48
C ILE A 229 19.20 1.55 23.47
N SER A 230 20.16 0.66 23.69
CA SER A 230 20.31 -0.56 22.88
C SER A 230 19.05 -1.43 22.91
N GLY A 231 18.64 -1.90 21.74
CA GLY A 231 17.64 -2.95 21.59
C GLY A 231 18.24 -4.34 21.76
N LEU A 232 17.45 -5.37 21.42
CA LEU A 232 17.88 -6.77 21.49
C LEU A 232 19.11 -7.05 20.63
N PHE A 233 19.23 -6.39 19.47
CA PHE A 233 20.33 -6.54 18.53
C PHE A 233 21.45 -5.50 18.71
N GLY A 234 21.47 -4.81 19.87
CA GLY A 234 22.41 -3.73 20.15
C GLY A 234 21.91 -2.35 19.71
N ARG A 235 22.84 -1.38 19.58
CA ARG A 235 22.52 -0.01 19.17
C ARG A 235 22.29 0.06 17.67
N ILE A 236 21.10 0.49 17.26
CA ILE A 236 20.73 0.58 15.84
C ILE A 236 21.23 1.89 15.24
N ARG A 237 22.16 1.79 14.27
CA ARG A 237 22.62 2.94 13.49
C ARG A 237 21.63 3.33 12.40
N ALA A 238 21.02 2.35 11.73
CA ALA A 238 19.92 2.52 10.79
C ALA A 238 19.16 1.21 10.63
N TYR A 239 17.92 1.31 10.17
CA TYR A 239 17.14 0.18 9.68
C TYR A 239 16.39 0.60 8.41
N TYR A 240 16.06 -0.38 7.58
CA TYR A 240 15.20 -0.20 6.42
C TYR A 240 14.16 -1.32 6.44
N GLY A 241 12.89 -0.96 6.44
CA GLY A 241 11.78 -1.90 6.56
C GLY A 241 10.82 -1.76 5.39
N THR A 242 10.41 -2.90 4.84
CA THR A 242 9.39 -2.99 3.79
C THR A 242 8.31 -3.98 4.21
N VAL A 243 7.08 -3.72 3.81
CA VAL A 243 5.96 -4.66 3.93
C VAL A 243 5.61 -5.09 2.52
N GLU A 244 5.52 -6.40 2.31
CA GLU A 244 5.08 -7.01 1.04
C GLU A 244 3.57 -7.25 1.04
#